data_AF-A0AAV0C251-F1
#
_entry.id   AF-A0AAV0C251-F1
#
_cell.length_a   1.000
_cell.length_b   1.000
_cell.length_c   1.000
_cell.angle_alpha   90.00
_cell.angle_beta   90.00
_cell.angle_gamma   90.00
#
_symmetry.space_group_name_H-M   'P 1'
#
loop_
_entity.id
_entity.type
_entity.pdbx_description
1 polymer ?
#
loop_
_entity_poly.entity_id
_entity_poly.type
_entity_poly.pdbx_seq_one_letter_code
_entity_poly.pdbx_strand_id
1 'polypeptide(L)'
;MEDKNMENPVNLSIYKATRSIKRKHNSLYNALRSIYEDSIFVGEISELWPDLPLLANLRCGLWYSSKFHSTCYFKSTDGHTNNWSFNTSRLNLHVALLAGQRGGCMIIDSTRKGKRFPDSMSKTIPIWCCVLNRAVANFRGKLSGVIVPNDQESNINYCMSHNHHTEDVNKDFFPWDCSLHLPIWVCETEKSLIQERLAGWTKDLEDSGADIASMSSCLKKPLRPLWISQKTVIWLNEVPESSSWDFTPIILVSPSFSTSDFQQRTTSEFSWNYIAGAGDDEESWARGLTPTLFWKHAYDLLSLGPNLCNQKVADIVEKNRVYCAQRGEDAPQVSLGYSIKNCLNSEFFAQEPLGADNMCIYRDEMSRSDDNAISWLGATNVAVGKTLQGK
;
A
#
# COMPACT_ATOMS: atom_id res chain seq x y z
N MET A 1 58.61 -25.71 -18.90
CA MET A 1 57.42 -25.34 -19.69
C MET A 1 56.32 -25.10 -18.68
N GLU A 2 56.08 -23.82 -18.38
CA GLU A 2 55.11 -23.38 -17.37
C GLU A 2 53.73 -23.23 -18.06
N ASP A 3 52.74 -23.95 -17.53
CA ASP A 3 51.33 -23.79 -17.89
C ASP A 3 50.80 -22.46 -17.34
N LYS A 4 50.55 -21.51 -18.24
CA LYS A 4 49.75 -20.30 -17.96
C LYS A 4 48.31 -20.53 -18.43
N ASN A 5 47.49 -21.17 -17.60
CA ASN A 5 46.04 -21.00 -17.69
C ASN A 5 45.65 -19.73 -16.94
N MET A 6 45.78 -18.60 -17.62
CA MET A 6 45.27 -17.31 -17.16
C MET A 6 43.80 -17.22 -17.60
N GLU A 7 42.87 -17.41 -16.66
CA GLU A 7 41.44 -17.20 -16.90
C GLU A 7 41.20 -15.78 -17.43
N ASN A 8 40.62 -15.67 -18.62
CA ASN A 8 40.21 -14.39 -19.19
C ASN A 8 39.15 -13.74 -18.30
N PRO A 9 39.32 -12.49 -17.84
CA PRO A 9 38.30 -11.80 -17.05
C PRO A 9 37.08 -11.57 -17.94
N VAL A 10 35.93 -12.09 -17.52
CA VAL A 10 34.65 -11.88 -18.17
C VAL A 10 34.38 -10.38 -18.22
N ASN A 11 34.56 -9.76 -19.39
CA ASN A 11 34.28 -8.35 -19.63
C ASN A 11 32.77 -8.12 -19.47
N LEU A 12 32.32 -7.84 -18.26
CA LEU A 12 30.94 -7.42 -18.01
C LEU A 12 30.75 -6.06 -18.70
N SER A 13 29.91 -6.06 -19.75
CA SER A 13 29.38 -4.82 -20.31
C SER A 13 28.94 -3.88 -19.19
N ILE A 14 29.29 -2.60 -19.29
CA ILE A 14 28.91 -1.53 -18.34
C ILE A 14 27.41 -1.60 -18.00
N TYR A 15 26.58 -1.98 -18.97
CA TYR A 15 25.15 -2.19 -18.77
C TYR A 15 24.82 -3.37 -17.84
N LYS A 16 25.48 -4.52 -18.02
CA LYS A 16 25.34 -5.68 -17.13
C LYS A 16 25.90 -5.40 -15.74
N ALA A 17 27.02 -4.70 -15.64
CA ALA A 17 27.59 -4.26 -14.37
C ALA A 17 26.62 -3.31 -13.63
N THR A 18 26.10 -2.28 -14.31
CA THR A 18 25.13 -1.32 -13.76
C THR A 18 23.83 -2.02 -13.32
N ARG A 19 23.33 -2.97 -14.09
CA ARG A 19 22.12 -3.74 -13.75
C ARG A 19 22.37 -4.68 -12.56
N SER A 20 23.54 -5.28 -12.46
CA SER A 20 23.96 -6.10 -11.32
C SER A 20 24.07 -5.26 -10.04
N ILE A 21 24.67 -4.08 -10.14
CA ILE A 21 24.77 -3.09 -9.07
C ILE A 21 23.36 -2.67 -8.61
N LYS A 22 22.48 -2.26 -9.52
CA LYS A 22 21.08 -1.91 -9.20
C LYS A 22 20.31 -3.05 -8.53
N ARG A 23 20.50 -4.30 -8.97
CA ARG A 23 19.90 -5.49 -8.33
C ARG A 23 20.44 -5.75 -6.93
N LYS A 24 21.75 -5.58 -6.71
CA LYS A 24 22.34 -5.67 -5.36
C LYS A 24 21.83 -4.57 -4.43
N HIS A 25 21.57 -3.38 -4.96
CA HIS A 25 21.05 -2.27 -4.16
C HIS A 25 19.55 -2.37 -3.89
N ASN A 26 18.76 -2.98 -4.77
CA ASN A 26 17.33 -3.23 -4.57
C ASN A 26 17.07 -4.69 -4.16
N SER A 27 17.78 -5.15 -3.11
CA SER A 27 17.65 -6.51 -2.61
C SER A 27 16.44 -6.64 -1.68
N LEU A 28 15.90 -7.84 -1.56
CA LEU A 28 14.84 -8.18 -0.60
C LEU A 28 15.24 -7.76 0.83
N TYR A 29 16.49 -8.03 1.24
CA TYR A 29 16.97 -7.65 2.58
C TYR A 29 16.95 -6.13 2.79
N ASN A 30 17.38 -5.36 1.80
CA ASN A 30 17.36 -3.90 1.86
C ASN A 30 15.93 -3.37 1.97
N ALA A 31 14.98 -3.96 1.24
CA ALA A 31 13.57 -3.57 1.31
C ALA A 31 12.99 -3.84 2.71
N LEU A 32 13.18 -5.05 3.24
CA LEU A 32 12.69 -5.41 4.58
C LEU A 32 13.31 -4.56 5.69
N ARG A 33 14.61 -4.27 5.60
CA ARG A 33 15.28 -3.39 6.57
C ARG A 33 14.77 -1.95 6.49
N SER A 34 14.51 -1.44 5.29
CA SER A 34 13.96 -0.10 5.09
C SER A 34 12.53 0.01 5.60
N ILE A 35 11.70 -1.01 5.35
CA ILE A 35 10.34 -1.12 5.90
C ILE A 35 10.38 -1.12 7.43
N TYR A 36 11.27 -1.91 8.01
CA TYR A 36 11.40 -1.98 9.47
C TYR A 36 11.85 -0.65 10.07
N GLU A 37 12.85 0.01 9.48
CA GLU A 37 13.28 1.35 9.91
C GLU A 37 12.14 2.37 9.84
N ASP A 38 11.40 2.42 8.72
CA ASP A 38 10.26 3.32 8.54
C ASP A 38 9.10 3.02 9.49
N SER A 39 8.90 1.76 9.86
CA SER A 39 7.84 1.35 10.80
C SER A 39 8.04 1.89 12.22
N ILE A 40 9.29 2.13 12.63
CA ILE A 40 9.59 2.69 13.95
C ILE A 40 8.98 4.09 14.04
N PHE A 41 9.18 4.89 13.00
CA PHE A 41 8.55 6.21 12.89
C PHE A 41 7.01 6.13 12.88
N VAL A 42 6.42 5.13 12.21
CA VAL A 42 4.95 4.93 12.27
C VAL A 42 4.49 4.63 13.70
N GLY A 43 5.24 3.83 14.45
CA GLY A 43 4.99 3.55 15.87
C GLY A 43 5.04 4.82 16.71
N GLU A 44 6.12 5.60 16.59
CA GLU A 44 6.29 6.88 17.30
C GLU A 44 5.13 7.84 17.05
N ILE A 45 4.70 8.01 15.78
CA ILE A 45 3.56 8.87 15.45
C ILE A 45 2.24 8.33 16.01
N SER A 46 2.04 7.01 15.99
CA SER A 46 0.84 6.39 16.56
C SER A 46 0.75 6.58 18.07
N GLU A 47 1.88 6.64 18.77
CA GLU A 47 1.92 6.86 20.22
C GLU A 47 1.57 8.30 20.62
N LEU A 48 1.73 9.27 19.71
CA LEU A 48 1.34 10.66 19.96
C LEU A 48 -0.18 10.84 20.06
N TRP A 49 -0.95 10.01 19.37
CA TRP A 49 -2.42 10.03 19.41
C TRP A 49 -2.97 8.60 19.47
N PRO A 50 -2.88 7.93 20.64
CA PRO A 50 -3.21 6.51 20.77
C PRO A 50 -4.68 6.17 20.50
N ASP A 51 -5.57 7.14 20.66
CA ASP A 51 -7.01 6.98 20.39
C ASP A 51 -7.36 7.02 18.90
N LEU A 52 -6.46 7.56 18.06
CA LEU A 52 -6.70 7.66 16.62
C LEU A 52 -6.39 6.32 15.93
N PRO A 53 -7.34 5.78 15.14
CA PRO A 53 -7.14 4.53 14.44
C PRO A 53 -6.07 4.70 13.34
N LEU A 54 -5.10 3.80 13.38
CA LEU A 54 -4.08 3.62 12.34
C LEU A 54 -4.63 2.80 11.16
N LEU A 55 -4.60 3.36 9.95
CA LEU A 55 -5.06 2.74 8.71
C LEU A 55 -3.90 2.58 7.73
N ALA A 56 -3.90 1.47 6.99
CA ALA A 56 -3.00 1.27 5.86
C ALA A 56 -3.69 1.65 4.55
N ASN A 57 -3.06 2.51 3.75
CA ASN A 57 -3.42 2.60 2.34
C ASN A 57 -2.91 1.34 1.62
N LEU A 58 -3.81 0.60 0.97
CA LEU A 58 -3.50 -0.70 0.37
C LEU A 58 -2.36 -0.60 -0.65
N ARG A 59 -1.65 -1.74 -0.81
CA ARG A 59 -0.33 -1.89 -1.44
C ARG A 59 0.78 -1.43 -0.53
N CYS A 60 1.25 -0.18 -0.66
CA CYS A 60 2.46 0.25 0.03
C CYS A 60 2.30 0.34 1.56
N GLY A 61 1.19 0.91 2.04
CA GLY A 61 0.98 1.21 3.45
C GLY A 61 0.95 -0.01 4.39
N LEU A 62 0.56 -1.18 3.88
CA LEU A 62 0.42 -2.42 4.68
C LEU A 62 1.74 -2.90 5.29
N TRP A 63 2.87 -2.50 4.72
CA TRP A 63 4.18 -2.96 5.14
C TRP A 63 4.68 -2.29 6.42
N TYR A 64 4.21 -1.09 6.77
CA TYR A 64 4.86 -0.23 7.76
C TYR A 64 4.32 -0.35 9.20
N SER A 65 3.45 -1.32 9.49
CA SER A 65 3.06 -1.66 10.86
C SER A 65 2.63 -3.12 10.94
N SER A 66 2.86 -3.74 12.09
CA SER A 66 2.36 -5.09 12.40
C SER A 66 0.86 -5.13 12.68
N LYS A 67 0.25 -3.99 13.00
CA LYS A 67 -1.17 -3.88 13.35
C LYS A 67 -1.80 -2.61 12.79
N PHE A 68 -2.90 -2.79 12.09
CA PHE A 68 -3.77 -1.72 11.61
C PHE A 68 -5.20 -1.94 12.13
N HIS A 69 -5.93 -0.85 12.33
CA HIS A 69 -7.34 -0.88 12.72
C HIS A 69 -8.24 -1.14 11.51
N SER A 70 -7.86 -0.63 10.34
CA SER A 70 -8.57 -0.83 9.09
C SER A 70 -7.63 -0.56 7.91
N THR A 71 -8.09 -0.83 6.70
CA THR A 71 -7.40 -0.48 5.45
C THR A 71 -8.23 0.51 4.65
N CYS A 72 -7.59 1.26 3.76
CA CYS A 72 -8.23 2.12 2.77
C CYS A 72 -7.55 1.96 1.40
N TYR A 73 -8.18 2.46 0.34
CA TYR A 73 -7.59 2.41 -1.00
C TYR A 73 -7.77 3.74 -1.74
N PHE A 74 -6.81 4.64 -1.54
CA PHE A 74 -6.64 5.88 -2.27
C PHE A 74 -5.53 5.71 -3.30
N LYS A 75 -5.89 5.68 -4.58
CA LYS A 75 -4.94 5.43 -5.65
C LYS A 75 -4.24 6.71 -6.06
N SER A 76 -2.91 6.70 -6.09
CA SER A 76 -2.08 7.85 -6.47
C SER A 76 -2.40 8.42 -7.86
N THR A 77 -2.80 7.57 -8.80
CA THR A 77 -3.14 7.99 -10.18
C THR A 77 -4.30 8.96 -10.25
N ASP A 78 -5.19 8.93 -9.26
CA ASP A 78 -6.40 9.76 -9.24
C ASP A 78 -6.06 11.20 -8.83
N GLY A 79 -4.83 11.44 -8.36
CA GLY A 79 -4.28 12.74 -8.01
C GLY A 79 -3.00 13.08 -8.80
N HIS A 80 -2.76 12.49 -9.97
CA HIS A 80 -1.61 12.89 -10.79
C HIS A 80 -1.80 14.30 -11.35
N THR A 81 -0.71 15.05 -11.50
CA THR A 81 -0.76 16.39 -12.11
C THR A 81 -1.37 16.32 -13.51
N ASN A 82 -2.34 17.20 -13.78
CA ASN A 82 -3.17 17.24 -14.99
C ASN A 82 -4.10 16.03 -15.21
N ASN A 83 -4.18 15.11 -14.25
CA ASN A 83 -5.08 13.96 -14.30
C ASN A 83 -5.69 13.69 -12.91
N TRP A 84 -6.55 14.62 -12.48
CA TRP A 84 -7.32 14.49 -11.24
C TRP A 84 -8.68 13.87 -11.51
N SER A 85 -9.08 12.93 -10.66
CA SER A 85 -10.37 12.26 -10.75
C SER A 85 -10.93 11.93 -9.37
N PHE A 86 -12.26 11.90 -9.27
CA PHE A 86 -12.95 11.39 -8.09
C PHE A 86 -13.61 10.05 -8.46
N ASN A 87 -13.26 8.98 -7.75
CA ASN A 87 -13.72 7.64 -8.08
C ASN A 87 -14.94 7.25 -7.25
N THR A 88 -16.10 7.13 -7.90
CA THR A 88 -17.36 6.74 -7.25
C THR A 88 -17.46 5.25 -6.93
N SER A 89 -16.58 4.40 -7.47
CA SER A 89 -16.50 2.97 -7.10
C SER A 89 -15.65 2.71 -5.86
N ARG A 90 -14.77 3.65 -5.49
CA ARG A 90 -13.79 3.53 -4.37
C ARG A 90 -13.95 4.71 -3.42
N LEU A 91 -15.15 4.84 -2.87
CA LEU A 91 -15.53 5.99 -2.05
C LEU A 91 -14.84 6.07 -0.69
N ASN A 92 -14.31 4.95 -0.17
CA ASN A 92 -13.67 4.90 1.16
C ASN A 92 -14.55 5.50 2.30
N LEU A 93 -15.88 5.41 2.21
CA LEU A 93 -16.81 6.02 3.19
C LEU A 93 -16.58 5.49 4.62
N HIS A 94 -16.16 4.23 4.75
CA HIS A 94 -15.80 3.62 6.03
C HIS A 94 -14.68 4.37 6.75
N VAL A 95 -13.76 5.01 6.01
CA VAL A 95 -12.71 5.85 6.59
C VAL A 95 -13.30 7.10 7.22
N ALA A 96 -14.23 7.78 6.53
CA ALA A 96 -14.91 8.96 7.06
C ALA A 96 -15.75 8.62 8.30
N LEU A 97 -16.48 7.50 8.27
CA LEU A 97 -17.28 7.04 9.41
C LEU A 97 -16.38 6.69 10.61
N LEU A 98 -15.30 5.94 10.38
CA LEU A 98 -14.34 5.59 11.42
C LEU A 98 -13.67 6.85 12.01
N ALA A 99 -13.27 7.79 11.16
CA ALA A 99 -12.70 9.06 11.61
C ALA A 99 -13.71 9.89 12.42
N GLY A 100 -14.96 9.99 11.98
CA GLY A 100 -16.01 10.68 12.73
C GLY A 100 -16.30 10.06 14.10
N GLN A 101 -16.26 8.72 14.20
CA GLN A 101 -16.47 8.00 15.45
C GLN A 101 -15.30 8.13 16.44
N ARG A 102 -14.07 8.21 15.93
CA ARG A 102 -12.84 8.20 16.74
C ARG A 102 -12.19 9.57 16.89
N GLY A 103 -12.83 10.62 16.36
CA GLY A 103 -12.29 11.98 16.39
C GLY A 103 -11.08 12.19 15.47
N GLY A 104 -10.92 11.36 14.44
CA GLY A 104 -9.84 11.40 13.48
C GLY A 104 -9.35 10.03 13.03
N CYS A 105 -8.36 10.00 12.14
CA CYS A 105 -7.60 8.78 11.83
C CYS A 105 -6.20 9.09 11.28
N MET A 106 -5.33 8.08 11.26
CA MET A 106 -4.02 8.13 10.60
C MET A 106 -4.02 7.21 9.38
N ILE A 107 -3.51 7.68 8.25
CA ILE A 107 -3.34 6.87 7.04
C ILE A 107 -1.87 6.78 6.71
N ILE A 108 -1.37 5.55 6.60
CA ILE A 108 0.01 5.24 6.26
C ILE A 108 0.10 4.89 4.79
N ASP A 109 0.99 5.57 4.09
CA ASP A 109 1.35 5.33 2.69
C ASP A 109 2.76 5.87 2.45
N SER A 110 3.46 5.38 1.44
CA SER A 110 4.78 5.88 1.10
C SER A 110 4.97 5.96 -0.42
N THR A 111 6.04 6.61 -0.85
CA THR A 111 6.37 6.76 -2.26
C THR A 111 7.86 6.56 -2.49
N ARG A 112 8.18 6.02 -3.67
CA ARG A 112 9.54 5.96 -4.20
C ARG A 112 9.93 7.31 -4.84
N LYS A 113 11.18 7.40 -5.31
CA LYS A 113 11.68 8.44 -6.25
C LYS A 113 11.80 9.87 -5.69
N GLY A 114 12.15 10.02 -4.42
CA GLY A 114 12.52 11.31 -3.83
C GLY A 114 11.36 12.27 -3.54
N LYS A 115 10.12 11.89 -3.86
CA LYS A 115 8.93 12.58 -3.35
C LYS A 115 8.81 12.37 -1.84
N ARG A 116 8.35 13.40 -1.13
CA ARG A 116 8.10 13.32 0.32
C ARG A 116 6.77 12.63 0.64
N PHE A 117 5.77 12.83 -0.21
CA PHE A 117 4.45 12.25 -0.08
C PHE A 117 3.98 11.69 -1.42
N PRO A 118 3.23 10.57 -1.44
CA PRO A 118 2.57 10.10 -2.64
C PRO A 118 1.49 11.10 -3.10
N ASP A 119 1.10 11.00 -4.38
CA ASP A 119 0.03 11.83 -4.95
C ASP A 119 -1.35 11.49 -4.35
N SER A 120 -1.49 10.28 -3.78
CA SER A 120 -2.66 9.87 -2.96
C SER A 120 -2.83 10.83 -1.77
N MET A 121 -1.75 11.12 -1.05
CA MET A 121 -1.74 12.02 0.10
C MET A 121 -1.70 13.50 -0.28
N SER A 122 -1.05 13.85 -1.38
CA SER A 122 -0.90 15.26 -1.77
C SER A 122 -2.18 15.84 -2.37
N LYS A 123 -2.98 15.03 -3.08
CA LYS A 123 -4.13 15.52 -3.86
C LYS A 123 -5.36 14.64 -3.74
N THR A 124 -5.24 13.32 -3.86
CA THR A 124 -6.42 12.42 -3.88
C THR A 124 -7.24 12.48 -2.59
N ILE A 125 -6.61 12.31 -1.44
CA ILE A 125 -7.28 12.36 -0.13
C ILE A 125 -7.78 13.79 0.19
N PRO A 126 -7.01 14.87 -0.05
CA PRO A 126 -7.53 16.23 0.05
C PRO A 126 -8.79 16.52 -0.77
N ILE A 127 -8.81 16.09 -2.03
CA ILE A 127 -9.99 16.20 -2.90
C ILE A 127 -11.14 15.43 -2.28
N TRP A 128 -10.90 14.20 -1.84
CA TRP A 128 -11.90 13.36 -1.20
C TRP A 128 -12.50 14.00 0.07
N CYS A 129 -11.68 14.54 0.98
CA CYS A 129 -12.16 15.25 2.17
C CYS A 129 -13.06 16.43 1.78
N CYS A 130 -12.63 17.24 0.81
CA CYS A 130 -13.38 18.42 0.36
C CYS A 130 -14.73 18.04 -0.26
N VAL A 131 -14.75 17.03 -1.15
CA VAL A 131 -15.96 16.53 -1.80
C VAL A 131 -16.94 15.97 -0.76
N LEU A 132 -16.46 15.21 0.23
CA LEU A 132 -17.31 14.72 1.33
C LEU A 132 -17.87 15.86 2.19
N ASN A 133 -17.04 16.85 2.56
CA ASN A 133 -17.49 17.99 3.36
C ASN A 133 -18.58 18.78 2.63
N ARG A 134 -18.43 19.01 1.32
CA ARG A 134 -19.42 19.68 0.47
C ARG A 134 -20.74 18.90 0.38
N ALA A 135 -20.67 17.60 0.13
CA ALA A 135 -21.86 16.76 0.06
C ALA A 135 -22.62 16.70 1.40
N VAL A 136 -21.90 16.61 2.52
CA VAL A 136 -22.51 16.67 3.86
C VAL A 136 -23.15 18.04 4.12
N ALA A 137 -22.49 19.14 3.74
CA ALA A 137 -23.05 20.48 3.88
C ALA A 137 -24.33 20.64 3.05
N ASN A 138 -24.31 20.20 1.79
CA ASN A 138 -25.48 20.23 0.91
C ASN A 138 -26.65 19.43 1.49
N PHE A 139 -26.37 18.22 2.00
CA PHE A 139 -27.39 17.38 2.63
C PHE A 139 -28.01 18.03 3.88
N ARG A 140 -27.19 18.65 4.74
CA ARG A 140 -27.66 19.40 5.92
C ARG A 140 -28.47 20.64 5.55
N GLY A 141 -28.07 21.35 4.50
CA GLY A 141 -28.81 22.49 3.96
C GLY A 141 -30.20 22.09 3.43
N LYS A 142 -30.26 20.99 2.67
CA LYS A 142 -31.53 20.40 2.17
C LYS A 142 -32.47 20.03 3.32
N LEU A 143 -31.96 19.43 4.40
CA LEU A 143 -32.75 19.08 5.59
C LEU A 143 -33.28 20.29 6.37
N SER A 144 -32.54 21.38 6.39
CA SER A 144 -32.90 22.60 7.14
C SER A 144 -33.86 23.51 6.37
N GLY A 145 -34.32 23.10 5.17
CA GLY A 145 -35.22 23.89 4.32
C GLY A 145 -34.57 25.13 3.68
N VAL A 146 -33.23 25.26 3.76
CA VAL A 146 -32.51 26.36 3.10
C VAL A 146 -32.34 25.99 1.62
N ILE A 147 -33.20 26.55 0.78
CA ILE A 147 -33.08 26.49 -0.67
C ILE A 147 -31.85 27.30 -1.07
N VAL A 148 -30.77 26.62 -1.48
CA VAL A 148 -29.62 27.27 -2.13
C VAL A 148 -30.07 27.66 -3.53
N PRO A 149 -30.08 28.96 -3.92
CA PRO A 149 -30.35 29.33 -5.30
C PRO A 149 -29.25 28.74 -6.17
N ASN A 150 -29.65 27.94 -7.16
CA ASN A 150 -28.84 27.75 -8.36
C ASN A 150 -28.72 29.12 -9.00
N ASP A 151 -27.60 29.82 -8.79
CA ASP A 151 -26.91 30.64 -9.78
C ASP A 151 -25.81 31.45 -9.10
N GLN A 152 -24.59 31.29 -9.63
CA GLN A 152 -23.36 32.04 -9.34
C GLN A 152 -22.52 31.57 -8.14
N GLU A 153 -21.45 30.86 -8.48
CA GLU A 153 -20.27 30.61 -7.66
C GLU A 153 -19.75 31.90 -7.02
N SER A 154 -20.10 32.15 -5.76
CA SER A 154 -19.34 33.08 -4.92
C SER A 154 -19.52 32.72 -3.45
N ASN A 155 -18.42 32.26 -2.83
CA ASN A 155 -18.16 32.24 -1.38
C ASN A 155 -19.37 32.09 -0.46
N ILE A 156 -19.89 30.87 -0.30
CA ILE A 156 -20.83 30.59 0.77
C ILE A 156 -20.02 30.30 2.04
N ASN A 157 -19.64 31.36 2.75
CA ASN A 157 -19.44 31.30 4.19
C ASN A 157 -20.80 31.03 4.81
N TYR A 158 -21.02 29.81 5.31
CA TYR A 158 -22.25 29.41 5.99
C TYR A 158 -22.32 30.14 7.35
N CYS A 159 -22.82 31.38 7.34
CA CYS A 159 -23.17 32.09 8.56
C CYS A 159 -24.60 31.69 8.95
N MET A 160 -24.71 30.98 10.06
CA MET A 160 -25.97 30.71 10.74
C MET A 160 -26.52 32.04 11.27
N SER A 161 -27.49 32.65 10.59
CA SER A 161 -28.37 33.63 11.23
C SER A 161 -29.74 32.99 11.44
N HIS A 162 -29.97 32.47 12.65
CA HIS A 162 -31.34 32.26 13.11
C HIS A 162 -31.72 33.35 14.11
N ASN A 163 -32.62 34.22 13.65
CA ASN A 163 -33.57 34.90 14.51
C ASN A 163 -34.48 33.83 15.13
N HIS A 164 -34.22 33.43 16.37
CA HIS A 164 -35.27 33.07 17.32
C HIS A 164 -34.72 33.23 18.74
N HIS A 165 -35.38 34.10 19.51
CA HIS A 165 -35.17 34.26 20.94
C HIS A 165 -35.45 32.95 21.67
N THR A 166 -34.40 32.23 22.06
CA THR A 166 -34.36 31.42 23.27
C THR A 166 -32.95 31.49 23.82
N GLU A 167 -32.80 32.12 24.97
CA GLU A 167 -31.59 32.13 25.77
C GLU A 167 -31.28 30.70 26.23
N ASP A 168 -30.40 30.00 25.52
CA ASP A 168 -29.68 28.85 26.10
C ASP A 168 -28.43 28.50 25.29
N VAL A 169 -27.28 28.76 25.92
CA VAL A 169 -25.92 28.25 25.65
C VAL A 169 -25.31 28.57 24.28
N ASN A 170 -24.47 29.61 24.27
CA ASN A 170 -23.37 29.80 23.32
C ASN A 170 -22.51 28.53 23.25
N LYS A 171 -22.85 27.60 22.35
CA LYS A 171 -21.92 26.61 21.81
C LYS A 171 -21.27 27.25 20.60
N ASP A 172 -19.97 27.48 20.66
CA ASP A 172 -19.13 27.96 19.56
C ASP A 172 -19.47 27.22 18.25
N PHE A 173 -20.31 27.84 17.42
CA PHE A 173 -20.75 27.26 16.15
C PHE A 173 -19.65 27.54 15.12
N PHE A 174 -18.62 26.68 15.11
CA PHE A 174 -17.60 26.74 14.08
C PHE A 174 -18.25 26.50 12.70
N PRO A 175 -18.02 27.36 11.70
CA PRO A 175 -18.58 27.18 10.36
C PRO A 175 -18.04 25.88 9.74
N TRP A 176 -18.93 25.11 9.10
CA TRP A 176 -18.55 23.85 8.45
C TRP A 176 -17.70 24.12 7.20
N ASP A 177 -16.41 23.77 7.28
CA ASP A 177 -15.42 24.07 6.25
C ASP A 177 -15.53 23.15 5.01
N CYS A 178 -15.86 23.76 3.87
CA CYS A 178 -15.96 23.13 2.54
C CYS A 178 -14.79 23.50 1.60
N SER A 179 -13.75 24.15 2.12
CA SER A 179 -12.58 24.57 1.34
C SER A 179 -11.62 23.41 1.06
N LEU A 180 -10.87 23.54 -0.03
CA LEU A 180 -9.88 22.55 -0.44
C LEU A 180 -8.54 22.82 0.27
N HIS A 181 -8.15 21.89 1.16
CA HIS A 181 -6.87 21.95 1.87
C HIS A 181 -5.82 21.09 1.18
N LEU A 182 -4.93 21.72 0.41
CA LEU A 182 -3.78 21.06 -0.22
C LEU A 182 -2.48 21.41 0.53
N PRO A 183 -1.45 20.55 0.46
CA PRO A 183 -0.18 20.87 1.08
C PRO A 183 0.55 21.97 0.29
N ILE A 184 1.44 22.69 0.98
CA ILE A 184 2.14 23.88 0.47
C ILE A 184 3.00 23.65 -0.79
N TRP A 185 3.33 22.39 -1.11
CA TRP A 185 4.12 22.04 -2.30
C TRP A 185 3.27 21.81 -3.55
N VAL A 186 1.94 21.83 -3.45
CA VAL A 186 1.05 21.87 -4.62
C VAL A 186 0.86 23.34 -4.99
N CYS A 187 1.16 23.69 -6.25
CA CYS A 187 1.11 25.09 -6.68
C CYS A 187 -0.33 25.61 -6.75
N GLU A 188 -0.49 26.93 -6.61
CA GLU A 188 -1.82 27.55 -6.59
C GLU A 188 -2.56 27.36 -7.94
N THR A 189 -1.83 27.35 -9.07
CA THR A 189 -2.43 27.05 -10.38
C THR A 189 -3.04 25.65 -10.42
N GLU A 190 -2.34 24.65 -9.90
CA GLU A 190 -2.86 23.27 -9.81
C GLU A 190 -4.08 23.23 -8.87
N LYS A 191 -4.02 23.95 -7.74
CA LYS A 191 -5.14 24.08 -6.81
C LYS A 191 -6.39 24.70 -7.47
N SER A 192 -6.24 25.77 -8.23
CA SER A 192 -7.36 26.41 -8.95
C SER A 192 -8.02 25.45 -9.95
N LEU A 193 -7.22 24.72 -10.73
CA LEU A 193 -7.74 23.72 -11.68
C LEU A 193 -8.47 22.55 -11.01
N ILE A 194 -8.03 22.17 -9.81
CA ILE A 194 -8.75 21.18 -8.99
C ILE A 194 -10.06 21.79 -8.48
N GLN A 195 -10.05 23.03 -8.01
CA GLN A 195 -11.23 23.71 -7.47
C GLN A 195 -12.38 23.81 -8.48
N GLU A 196 -12.08 24.09 -9.74
CA GLU A 196 -13.05 24.13 -10.85
C GLU A 196 -13.78 22.80 -11.05
N ARG A 197 -13.18 21.67 -10.65
CA ARG A 197 -13.75 20.33 -10.82
C ARG A 197 -14.56 19.84 -9.62
N LEU A 198 -14.38 20.46 -8.45
CA LEU A 198 -14.99 20.00 -7.19
C LEU A 198 -16.52 19.99 -7.23
N ALA A 199 -17.15 20.95 -7.92
CA ALA A 199 -18.61 21.00 -8.04
C ALA A 199 -19.15 19.75 -8.77
N GLY A 200 -18.51 19.37 -9.88
CA GLY A 200 -18.84 18.16 -10.63
C GLY A 200 -18.68 16.90 -9.78
N TRP A 201 -17.53 16.73 -9.11
CA TRP A 201 -17.30 15.55 -8.26
C TRP A 201 -18.21 15.47 -7.03
N THR A 202 -18.63 16.62 -6.49
CA THR A 202 -19.63 16.65 -5.40
C THR A 202 -20.96 16.13 -5.90
N LYS A 203 -21.38 16.55 -7.10
CA LYS A 203 -22.58 16.02 -7.75
C LYS A 203 -22.46 14.52 -8.05
N ASP A 204 -21.33 14.09 -8.60
CA ASP A 204 -21.08 12.67 -8.89
C ASP A 204 -21.19 11.80 -7.64
N LEU A 205 -20.73 12.29 -6.48
CA LEU A 205 -20.89 11.62 -5.19
C LEU A 205 -22.37 11.57 -4.76
N GLU A 206 -23.09 12.69 -4.83
CA GLU A 206 -24.51 12.75 -4.49
C GLU A 206 -25.36 11.81 -5.36
N ASP A 207 -25.04 11.73 -6.65
CA ASP A 207 -25.74 10.88 -7.63
C ASP A 207 -25.28 9.40 -7.56
N SER A 208 -24.17 9.10 -6.88
CA SER A 208 -23.63 7.72 -6.78
C SER A 208 -24.42 6.77 -5.85
N GLY A 209 -25.39 7.30 -5.10
CA GLY A 209 -26.11 6.53 -4.08
C GLY A 209 -25.32 6.32 -2.79
N ALA A 210 -24.26 7.10 -2.57
CA ALA A 210 -23.50 7.11 -1.32
C ALA A 210 -24.40 7.47 -0.13
N ASP A 211 -24.20 6.80 1.01
CA ASP A 211 -24.95 7.08 2.24
C ASP A 211 -24.44 8.35 2.95
N ILE A 212 -24.83 9.51 2.40
CA ILE A 212 -24.50 10.83 2.94
C ILE A 212 -25.22 11.07 4.28
N ALA A 213 -26.37 10.43 4.51
CA ALA A 213 -27.13 10.58 5.75
C ALA A 213 -26.35 10.04 6.96
N SER A 214 -25.77 8.84 6.83
CA SER A 214 -24.89 8.27 7.86
C SER A 214 -23.65 9.12 8.11
N MET A 215 -23.01 9.63 7.04
CA MET A 215 -21.86 10.53 7.19
C MET A 215 -22.22 11.84 7.90
N SER A 216 -23.34 12.46 7.52
CA SER A 216 -23.83 13.70 8.14
C SER A 216 -24.12 13.51 9.62
N SER A 217 -24.67 12.35 10.01
CA SER A 217 -24.96 12.04 11.42
C SER A 217 -23.67 11.77 12.21
N CYS A 218 -22.70 11.10 11.59
CA CYS A 218 -21.44 10.68 12.19
C CYS A 218 -20.44 11.82 12.37
N LEU A 219 -20.21 12.64 11.33
CA LEU A 219 -19.18 13.67 11.33
C LEU A 219 -19.65 14.93 12.06
N LYS A 220 -19.14 15.18 13.27
CA LYS A 220 -19.47 16.40 14.03
C LYS A 220 -18.67 17.63 13.57
N LYS A 221 -17.48 17.41 13.00
CA LYS A 221 -16.57 18.42 12.47
C LYS A 221 -16.16 18.07 11.03
N PRO A 222 -15.86 19.04 10.15
CA PRO A 222 -15.46 18.76 8.77
C PRO A 222 -14.15 17.96 8.72
N LEU A 223 -13.94 17.14 7.70
CA LEU A 223 -12.71 16.39 7.50
C LEU A 223 -11.58 17.32 7.04
N ARG A 224 -10.38 17.21 7.62
CA ARG A 224 -9.22 17.98 7.17
C ARG A 224 -7.93 17.15 7.16
N PRO A 225 -7.18 17.11 6.05
CA PRO A 225 -5.91 16.43 5.98
C PRO A 225 -4.81 17.18 6.73
N LEU A 226 -3.91 16.43 7.38
CA LEU A 226 -2.66 16.91 7.96
C LEU A 226 -1.51 16.04 7.44
N TRP A 227 -0.31 16.59 7.22
CA TRP A 227 0.80 15.84 6.62
C TRP A 227 1.97 15.70 7.58
N ILE A 228 2.32 14.45 7.90
CA ILE A 228 3.43 14.10 8.79
C ILE A 228 4.43 13.22 8.04
N SER A 229 5.71 13.50 8.28
CA SER A 229 6.84 12.76 7.70
C SER A 229 8.04 12.95 8.61
N GLN A 230 9.13 12.25 8.34
CA GLN A 230 10.35 12.34 9.14
C GLN A 230 10.99 13.74 9.20
N LYS A 231 10.65 14.65 8.28
CA LYS A 231 11.11 16.06 8.31
C LYS A 231 10.15 17.01 9.02
N THR A 232 9.00 16.52 9.48
CA THR A 232 8.01 17.35 10.17
C THR A 232 8.44 17.52 11.62
N VAL A 233 8.64 18.76 12.06
CA VAL A 233 9.03 19.04 13.45
C VAL A 233 7.77 19.20 14.30
N ILE A 234 7.30 18.08 14.88
CA ILE A 234 6.10 18.03 15.73
C ILE A 234 6.40 18.18 17.22
N TRP A 235 7.68 18.14 17.61
CA TRP A 235 8.13 18.09 19.01
C TRP A 235 8.40 19.45 19.66
N LEU A 236 8.23 20.55 18.93
CA LEU A 236 8.64 21.88 19.41
C LEU A 236 7.59 22.57 20.30
N ASN A 237 6.32 22.26 20.09
CA ASN A 237 5.20 22.80 20.84
C ASN A 237 4.29 21.62 21.19
N GLU A 238 3.80 21.56 22.43
CA GLU A 238 2.92 20.51 22.95
C GLU A 238 1.98 19.93 21.89
N VAL A 239 1.98 18.60 21.72
CA VAL A 239 1.17 17.92 20.70
C VAL A 239 -0.31 18.18 21.03
N PRO A 240 -1.07 18.87 20.16
CA PRO A 240 -2.46 19.17 20.45
C PRO A 240 -3.26 17.88 20.58
N GLU A 241 -4.16 17.82 21.56
CA GLU A 241 -5.16 16.77 21.61
C GLU A 241 -6.03 16.82 20.34
N SER A 242 -6.38 15.67 19.77
CA SER A 242 -7.22 15.61 18.56
C SER A 242 -8.59 16.26 18.77
N SER A 243 -9.07 16.30 20.02
CA SER A 243 -10.31 16.93 20.46
C SER A 243 -10.31 18.45 20.28
N SER A 244 -9.14 19.10 20.35
CA SER A 244 -9.01 20.56 20.36
C SER A 244 -9.14 21.20 18.99
N TRP A 245 -9.01 20.43 17.91
CA TRP A 245 -9.15 20.95 16.54
C TRP A 245 -10.61 21.22 16.21
N ASP A 246 -10.88 22.25 15.42
CA ASP A 246 -12.20 22.60 14.88
C ASP A 246 -12.62 21.70 13.70
N PHE A 247 -11.77 20.75 13.32
CA PHE A 247 -11.98 19.75 12.26
C PHE A 247 -11.74 18.32 12.77
N THR A 248 -12.20 17.32 12.00
CA THR A 248 -11.86 15.91 12.16
C THR A 248 -10.56 15.63 11.37
N PRO A 249 -9.42 15.35 12.03
CA PRO A 249 -8.12 15.22 11.40
C PRO A 249 -7.98 13.90 10.63
N ILE A 250 -7.49 13.99 9.39
CA ILE A 250 -7.02 12.86 8.59
C ILE A 250 -5.50 13.00 8.49
N ILE A 251 -4.78 12.37 9.39
CA ILE A 251 -3.32 12.48 9.51
C ILE A 251 -2.67 11.56 8.49
N LEU A 252 -2.05 12.14 7.47
CA LEU A 252 -1.38 11.47 6.37
C LEU A 252 0.10 11.33 6.71
N VAL A 253 0.52 10.11 7.02
CA VAL A 253 1.89 9.82 7.45
C VAL A 253 2.66 9.16 6.33
N SER A 254 3.67 9.85 5.81
CA SER A 254 4.67 9.29 4.89
C SER A 254 5.93 8.95 5.67
N PRO A 255 6.17 7.65 5.98
CA PRO A 255 7.22 7.28 6.90
C PRO A 255 8.61 7.28 6.26
N SER A 256 8.71 7.27 4.93
CA SER A 256 10.01 7.16 4.28
C SER A 256 10.79 8.48 4.23
N PHE A 257 12.11 8.38 4.31
CA PHE A 257 13.01 9.53 4.12
C PHE A 257 12.95 10.05 2.68
N SER A 258 12.64 11.34 2.53
CA SER A 258 12.71 12.03 1.25
C SER A 258 14.15 12.50 0.98
N THR A 259 15.02 11.61 0.52
CA THR A 259 16.37 11.96 0.09
C THR A 259 16.65 11.46 -1.32
N SER A 260 17.31 12.31 -2.12
CA SER A 260 17.78 12.00 -3.47
C SER A 260 18.97 11.04 -3.48
N ASP A 261 19.67 10.94 -2.34
CA ASP A 261 20.99 10.34 -2.28
C ASP A 261 20.95 8.92 -1.73
N PHE A 262 21.96 8.14 -2.14
CA PHE A 262 22.17 6.80 -1.66
C PHE A 262 22.50 6.81 -0.16
N GLN A 263 21.61 6.24 0.64
CA GLN A 263 21.79 6.16 2.08
C GLN A 263 22.17 4.74 2.48
N GLN A 264 23.47 4.52 2.67
CA GLN A 264 23.93 3.29 3.30
C GLN A 264 23.66 3.39 4.81
N ARG A 265 23.05 2.34 5.34
CA ARG A 265 22.78 2.15 6.77
C ARG A 265 23.61 1.00 7.28
N THR A 266 23.97 1.06 8.55
CA THR A 266 24.78 0.04 9.21
C THR A 266 24.20 -0.27 10.59
N THR A 267 24.31 -1.53 10.96
CA THR A 267 24.23 -2.02 12.34
C THR A 267 25.58 -2.60 12.71
N SER A 268 25.73 -3.05 13.95
CA SER A 268 26.93 -3.77 14.40
C SER A 268 27.24 -5.01 13.54
N GLU A 269 26.22 -5.62 12.94
CA GLU A 269 26.38 -6.90 12.21
C GLU A 269 26.32 -6.73 10.68
N PHE A 270 25.43 -5.87 10.17
CA PHE A 270 25.15 -5.79 8.73
C PHE A 270 24.96 -4.36 8.25
N SER A 271 25.27 -4.13 6.97
CA SER A 271 24.92 -2.92 6.24
C SER A 271 23.85 -3.18 5.18
N TRP A 272 22.97 -2.22 4.95
CA TRP A 272 22.00 -2.24 3.86
C TRP A 272 21.91 -0.86 3.21
N ASN A 273 21.30 -0.81 2.04
CA ASN A 273 21.00 0.46 1.38
C ASN A 273 19.54 0.76 1.62
N TYR A 274 19.26 1.93 2.19
CA TYR A 274 17.92 2.36 2.47
C TYR A 274 17.15 2.60 1.16
N ILE A 275 15.91 2.14 1.11
CA ILE A 275 14.99 2.26 -0.03
C ILE A 275 13.73 2.97 0.47
N ALA A 276 13.58 4.23 0.11
CA ALA A 276 12.36 4.98 0.36
C ALA A 276 11.17 4.35 -0.39
N GLY A 277 10.03 4.17 0.28
CA GLY A 277 8.87 3.52 -0.32
C GLY A 277 9.11 2.04 -0.64
N ALA A 278 9.89 1.34 0.18
CA ALA A 278 10.25 -0.06 -0.03
C ALA A 278 9.03 -1.00 -0.10
N GLY A 279 7.94 -0.69 0.62
CA GLY A 279 6.68 -1.44 0.55
C GLY A 279 5.92 -1.30 -0.77
N ASP A 280 6.30 -0.38 -1.66
CA ASP A 280 5.71 -0.28 -3.00
C ASP A 280 6.32 -1.31 -3.96
N ASP A 281 5.68 -1.57 -5.11
CA ASP A 281 6.08 -2.58 -6.12
C ASP A 281 6.59 -3.90 -5.51
N GLU A 282 5.90 -4.43 -4.49
CA GLU A 282 6.29 -5.65 -3.76
C GLU A 282 6.46 -6.86 -4.68
N GLU A 283 5.74 -6.90 -5.81
CA GLU A 283 5.84 -7.95 -6.83
C GLU A 283 7.25 -8.07 -7.41
N SER A 284 8.05 -6.99 -7.34
CA SER A 284 9.42 -6.97 -7.85
C SER A 284 10.46 -7.57 -6.90
N TRP A 285 10.16 -7.71 -5.61
CA TRP A 285 11.15 -8.09 -4.60
C TRP A 285 10.66 -9.03 -3.49
N ALA A 286 9.37 -9.06 -3.16
CA ALA A 286 8.84 -9.76 -1.98
C ALA A 286 8.78 -11.28 -2.13
N ARG A 287 8.75 -11.80 -3.37
CA ARG A 287 8.84 -13.24 -3.67
C ARG A 287 7.77 -14.08 -2.93
N GLY A 288 6.55 -13.57 -2.84
CA GLY A 288 5.43 -14.22 -2.15
C GLY A 288 5.36 -13.95 -0.65
N LEU A 289 6.34 -13.23 -0.07
CA LEU A 289 6.24 -12.74 1.30
C LEU A 289 5.15 -11.68 1.40
N THR A 290 4.24 -11.84 2.35
CA THR A 290 3.20 -10.85 2.64
C THR A 290 3.58 -9.99 3.86
N PRO A 291 3.00 -8.80 4.04
CA PRO A 291 3.24 -7.96 5.22
C PRO A 291 3.01 -8.71 6.54
N THR A 292 1.94 -9.50 6.64
CA THR A 292 1.63 -10.28 7.85
C THR A 292 2.70 -11.33 8.14
N LEU A 293 3.21 -12.02 7.11
CA LEU A 293 4.29 -12.99 7.28
C LEU A 293 5.60 -12.32 7.64
N PHE A 294 5.91 -11.16 7.04
CA PHE A 294 7.07 -10.38 7.42
C PHE A 294 7.03 -10.00 8.90
N TRP A 295 5.94 -9.38 9.37
CA TRP A 295 5.83 -8.95 10.78
C TRP A 295 5.85 -10.09 11.78
N LYS A 296 5.30 -11.26 11.42
CA LYS A 296 5.39 -12.48 12.25
C LYS A 296 6.82 -12.99 12.41
N HIS A 297 7.70 -12.73 11.45
CA HIS A 297 9.05 -13.26 11.37
C HIS A 297 10.13 -12.17 11.26
N ALA A 298 9.82 -10.92 11.61
CA ALA A 298 10.68 -9.77 11.31
C ALA A 298 12.05 -9.92 11.96
N TYR A 299 12.10 -10.27 13.25
CA TYR A 299 13.36 -10.47 13.97
C TYR A 299 14.24 -11.54 13.31
N ASP A 300 13.68 -12.71 13.01
CA ASP A 300 14.41 -13.82 12.37
C ASP A 300 14.91 -13.43 10.97
N LEU A 301 14.09 -12.73 10.17
CA LEU A 301 14.44 -12.33 8.82
C LEU A 301 15.57 -11.30 8.77
N LEU A 302 15.59 -10.38 9.75
CA LEU A 302 16.53 -9.27 9.77
C LEU A 302 17.85 -9.61 10.48
N SER A 303 17.86 -10.57 11.41
CA SER A 303 19.06 -11.04 12.12
C SER A 303 19.93 -12.01 11.31
N LEU A 304 19.36 -12.73 10.34
CA LEU A 304 20.11 -13.67 9.48
C LEU A 304 21.03 -12.98 8.45
N GLY A 305 20.88 -11.68 8.27
CA GLY A 305 21.65 -10.89 7.32
C GLY A 305 21.32 -11.13 5.84
N PRO A 306 21.96 -10.39 4.92
CA PRO A 306 21.56 -10.34 3.51
C PRO A 306 21.75 -11.66 2.75
N ASN A 307 22.70 -12.51 3.16
CA ASN A 307 23.05 -13.73 2.45
C ASN A 307 21.99 -14.83 2.61
N LEU A 308 21.42 -14.97 3.82
CA LEU A 308 20.46 -16.03 4.16
C LEU A 308 19.00 -15.55 4.09
N CYS A 309 18.76 -14.23 4.02
CA CYS A 309 17.42 -13.67 4.02
C CYS A 309 16.52 -14.23 2.90
N ASN A 310 17.05 -14.37 1.68
CA ASN A 310 16.27 -14.94 0.56
C ASN A 310 15.84 -16.39 0.81
N GLN A 311 16.74 -17.22 1.38
CA GLN A 311 16.44 -18.60 1.69
C GLN A 311 15.37 -18.67 2.77
N LYS A 312 15.53 -17.88 3.84
CA LYS A 312 14.56 -17.83 4.94
C LYS A 312 13.16 -17.40 4.47
N VAL A 313 13.08 -16.41 3.57
CA VAL A 313 11.79 -16.01 2.99
C VAL A 313 11.16 -17.15 2.21
N ALA A 314 11.94 -17.86 1.36
CA ALA A 314 11.42 -19.00 0.63
C ALA A 314 10.87 -20.08 1.57
N ASP A 315 11.58 -20.38 2.66
CA ASP A 315 11.15 -21.36 3.66
C ASP A 315 9.84 -20.92 4.36
N ILE A 316 9.71 -19.63 4.72
CA ILE A 316 8.51 -19.09 5.37
C ILE A 316 7.30 -19.14 4.43
N VAL A 317 7.49 -18.69 3.18
CA VAL A 317 6.43 -18.65 2.17
C VAL A 317 5.97 -20.07 1.84
N GLU A 318 6.89 -21.00 1.65
CA GLU A 318 6.55 -22.40 1.36
C GLU A 318 5.84 -23.06 2.55
N LYS A 319 6.32 -22.83 3.78
CA LYS A 319 5.66 -23.33 4.99
C LYS A 319 4.24 -22.79 5.12
N ASN A 320 4.02 -21.51 4.81
CA ASN A 320 2.69 -20.92 4.82
C ASN A 320 1.80 -21.51 3.73
N ARG A 321 2.31 -21.67 2.51
CA ARG A 321 1.59 -22.29 1.39
C ARG A 321 1.13 -23.71 1.72
N VAL A 322 2.01 -24.55 2.28
CA VAL A 322 1.67 -25.92 2.70
C VAL A 322 0.63 -25.91 3.82
N TYR A 323 0.77 -25.01 4.80
CA TYR A 323 -0.20 -24.86 5.89
C TYR A 323 -1.60 -24.50 5.39
N CYS A 324 -1.72 -23.57 4.43
CA CYS A 324 -2.99 -23.18 3.83
C CYS A 324 -3.60 -24.32 3.02
N ALA A 325 -2.78 -25.00 2.20
CA ALA A 325 -3.24 -26.14 1.38
C ALA A 325 -3.80 -27.28 2.23
N GLN A 326 -3.19 -27.59 3.38
CA GLN A 326 -3.69 -28.60 4.32
C GLN A 326 -5.05 -28.26 4.94
N ARG A 327 -5.42 -26.97 4.97
CA ARG A 327 -6.71 -26.49 5.48
C ARG A 327 -7.77 -26.28 4.38
N GLY A 328 -7.43 -26.54 3.12
CA GLY A 328 -8.30 -26.23 1.99
C GLY A 328 -8.48 -24.73 1.74
N GLU A 329 -7.58 -23.91 2.29
CA GLU A 329 -7.52 -22.47 2.00
C GLU A 329 -6.83 -22.24 0.65
N ASP A 330 -7.08 -21.08 0.03
CA ASP A 330 -6.43 -20.72 -1.23
C ASP A 330 -4.91 -20.68 -1.07
N ALA A 331 -4.22 -21.45 -1.91
CA ALA A 331 -2.78 -21.66 -1.85
C ALA A 331 -2.23 -21.49 -3.27
N PRO A 332 -1.80 -20.28 -3.67
CA PRO A 332 -1.35 -20.02 -5.02
C PRO A 332 -0.17 -20.94 -5.37
N GLN A 333 -0.30 -21.66 -6.48
CA GLN A 333 0.76 -22.53 -6.96
C GLN A 333 1.89 -21.72 -7.59
N VAL A 334 3.13 -22.11 -7.30
CA VAL A 334 4.31 -21.50 -7.92
C VAL A 334 4.35 -21.93 -9.38
N SER A 335 4.09 -21.01 -10.30
CA SER A 335 4.34 -21.21 -11.72
C SER A 335 5.84 -21.08 -11.99
N LEU A 336 6.51 -22.21 -12.15
CA LEU A 336 7.87 -22.26 -12.71
C LEU A 336 7.79 -21.81 -14.18
N GLY A 337 8.10 -20.54 -14.43
CA GLY A 337 8.38 -20.06 -15.77
C GLY A 337 9.63 -20.77 -16.30
N TYR A 338 9.46 -21.82 -17.09
CA TYR A 338 10.57 -22.45 -17.80
C TYR A 338 11.16 -21.41 -18.75
N SER A 339 12.34 -20.89 -18.40
CA SER A 339 13.20 -20.24 -19.38
C SER A 339 13.72 -21.35 -20.29
N ILE A 340 13.12 -21.50 -21.47
CA ILE A 340 13.68 -22.32 -22.55
C ILE A 340 15.01 -21.65 -22.94
N LYS A 341 16.09 -22.01 -22.25
CA LYS A 341 17.42 -21.88 -22.81
C LYS A 341 17.58 -23.06 -23.77
N ASN A 342 17.53 -22.76 -25.07
CA ASN A 342 18.03 -23.67 -26.09
C ASN A 342 19.51 -23.94 -25.82
N CYS A 343 19.80 -24.98 -25.05
CA CYS A 343 21.09 -25.68 -25.08
C CYS A 343 20.89 -26.92 -25.94
N LEU A 344 20.95 -26.72 -27.26
CA LEU A 344 21.35 -27.80 -28.15
C LEU A 344 22.85 -27.99 -27.95
N ASN A 345 23.23 -29.25 -27.72
CA ASN A 345 24.59 -29.82 -27.74
C ASN A 345 25.38 -29.74 -26.42
N SER A 346 25.23 -30.79 -25.60
CA SER A 346 26.39 -31.55 -25.13
C SER A 346 25.92 -32.95 -24.70
N GLU A 347 26.46 -33.97 -25.35
CA GLU A 347 26.36 -35.38 -24.99
C GLU A 347 26.77 -35.59 -23.52
N PHE A 348 25.94 -36.26 -22.72
CA PHE A 348 26.40 -36.91 -21.51
C PHE A 348 25.77 -38.30 -21.39
N PHE A 349 26.66 -39.27 -21.22
CA PHE A 349 26.45 -40.70 -21.20
C PHE A 349 25.43 -41.14 -20.14
N ALA A 350 24.50 -42.01 -20.56
CA ALA A 350 23.64 -42.75 -19.66
C ALA A 350 24.47 -43.80 -18.90
N GLN A 351 24.43 -43.74 -17.57
CA GLN A 351 24.81 -44.86 -16.71
C GLN A 351 23.56 -45.31 -15.96
N GLU A 352 23.15 -46.55 -16.20
CA GLU A 352 22.09 -47.24 -15.45
C GLU A 352 22.45 -47.39 -13.97
N PRO A 353 21.44 -47.46 -13.10
CA PRO A 353 21.51 -48.32 -11.93
C PRO A 353 20.56 -49.51 -12.07
N LEU A 354 21.17 -50.69 -11.99
CA LEU A 354 20.57 -51.99 -11.77
C LEU A 354 19.83 -52.08 -10.42
N GLY A 355 18.64 -52.70 -10.45
CA GLY A 355 18.21 -53.72 -9.48
C GLY A 355 17.35 -53.29 -8.29
N ALA A 356 16.05 -53.63 -8.34
CA ALA A 356 15.34 -54.38 -7.29
C ALA A 356 13.87 -54.65 -7.68
N ASP A 357 13.65 -55.88 -8.12
CA ASP A 357 12.47 -56.75 -8.02
C ASP A 357 11.05 -56.20 -7.75
N ASN A 358 10.18 -56.48 -8.73
CA ASN A 358 8.83 -57.04 -8.63
C ASN A 358 7.97 -56.73 -7.38
N MET A 359 6.90 -55.94 -7.59
CA MET A 359 5.58 -56.36 -7.14
C MET A 359 4.49 -55.81 -8.07
N CYS A 360 3.77 -56.74 -8.71
CA CYS A 360 2.62 -56.49 -9.56
C CYS A 360 1.48 -55.81 -8.79
N ILE A 361 0.91 -54.74 -9.35
CA ILE A 361 -0.50 -54.41 -9.14
C ILE A 361 -1.12 -54.09 -10.50
N TYR A 362 -2.28 -54.69 -10.72
CA TYR A 362 -3.08 -54.79 -11.94
C TYR A 362 -3.23 -53.47 -12.70
N ARG A 363 -2.94 -53.52 -14.00
CA ARG A 363 -3.29 -52.50 -14.97
C ARG A 363 -4.66 -52.88 -15.54
N ASP A 364 -5.69 -52.13 -15.16
CA ASP A 364 -6.98 -52.19 -15.85
C ASP A 364 -7.00 -51.04 -16.87
N GLU A 365 -6.72 -51.39 -18.12
CA GLU A 365 -6.86 -50.48 -19.26
C GLU A 365 -8.34 -50.45 -19.66
N MET A 366 -9.03 -49.37 -19.33
CA MET A 366 -10.27 -49.01 -19.99
C MET A 366 -10.20 -47.56 -20.49
N SER A 367 -10.22 -47.47 -21.81
CA SER A 367 -10.09 -46.28 -22.66
C SER A 367 -10.97 -45.08 -22.28
N ARG A 368 -10.40 -43.86 -22.36
CA ARG A 368 -10.92 -42.73 -23.16
C ARG A 368 -10.08 -41.43 -23.08
N SER A 369 -9.86 -40.87 -24.27
CA SER A 369 -9.48 -39.50 -24.67
C SER A 369 -8.17 -38.87 -24.15
N ASP A 370 -7.25 -38.68 -25.10
CA ASP A 370 -6.16 -37.68 -25.08
C ASP A 370 -6.66 -36.29 -24.63
N ASP A 371 -6.08 -35.75 -23.55
CA ASP A 371 -5.22 -34.54 -23.61
C ASP A 371 -4.69 -34.04 -22.24
N ASN A 372 -4.89 -34.76 -21.13
CA ASN A 372 -4.35 -34.35 -19.83
C ASN A 372 -3.65 -35.51 -19.10
N ALA A 373 -2.39 -35.76 -19.47
CA ALA A 373 -1.54 -36.69 -18.73
C ALA A 373 -1.15 -36.07 -17.38
N ILE A 374 -1.79 -36.54 -16.31
CA ILE A 374 -1.39 -36.28 -14.93
C ILE A 374 -0.48 -37.43 -14.49
N SER A 375 0.75 -37.11 -14.11
CA SER A 375 1.75 -38.08 -13.64
C SER A 375 2.05 -37.88 -12.16
N TRP A 376 2.15 -38.98 -11.41
CA TRP A 376 2.43 -38.95 -9.97
C TRP A 376 3.92 -39.16 -9.69
N LEU A 377 4.49 -38.33 -8.80
CA LEU A 377 5.89 -38.45 -8.36
C LEU A 377 6.01 -39.44 -7.19
N GLY A 378 6.04 -40.73 -7.50
CA GLY A 378 6.26 -41.79 -6.51
C GLY A 378 5.29 -41.73 -5.32
N ALA A 379 5.77 -42.07 -4.11
CA ALA A 379 4.95 -42.08 -2.89
C ALA A 379 4.67 -40.70 -2.27
N THR A 380 5.01 -39.60 -2.95
CA THR A 380 4.96 -38.25 -2.36
C THR A 380 3.57 -37.60 -2.38
N ASN A 381 2.55 -38.28 -2.92
CA ASN A 381 1.21 -37.71 -3.16
C ASN A 381 1.23 -36.39 -3.96
N VAL A 382 2.28 -36.17 -4.77
CA VAL A 382 2.38 -35.01 -5.67
C VAL A 382 2.02 -35.45 -7.09
N ALA A 383 1.00 -34.80 -7.66
CA ALA A 383 0.60 -34.94 -9.04
C ALA A 383 1.14 -33.79 -9.89
N VAL A 384 1.65 -34.11 -11.08
CA VAL A 384 2.16 -33.16 -12.08
C VAL A 384 1.32 -33.28 -13.33
N GLY A 385 0.64 -32.20 -13.71
CA GLY A 385 -0.12 -32.10 -14.97
C GLY A 385 0.53 -31.11 -15.92
N LYS A 386 0.40 -31.33 -17.23
CA LYS A 386 0.76 -30.33 -18.25
C LYS A 386 -0.36 -29.29 -18.38
N THR A 387 -0.02 -28.02 -18.23
CA THR A 387 -0.95 -26.92 -18.55
C THR A 387 -0.85 -26.61 -20.04
N LEU A 388 -1.89 -26.92 -20.81
CA LEU A 388 -2.00 -26.46 -22.21
C LEU A 388 -2.22 -24.94 -22.21
N GLN A 389 -1.22 -24.18 -22.63
CA GLN A 389 -1.42 -22.77 -22.98
C GLN A 389 -2.21 -22.71 -24.28
N GLY A 390 -3.47 -22.25 -24.20
CA GLY A 390 -4.27 -21.91 -25.37
C GLY A 390 -3.58 -20.83 -26.20
N LYS A 391 -3.53 -21.04 -27.52
CA LYS A 391 -2.97 -20.10 -28.50
C LYS A 391 -3.73 -18.78 -28.53
#